data_AF-A0A3R8T163-F1
#
_entry.id   AF-A0A3R8T163-F1
#
_cell.length_a   1.000
_cell.length_b   1.000
_cell.length_c   1.000
_cell.angle_alpha   90.00
_cell.angle_beta   90.00
_cell.angle_gamma   90.00
#
_symmetry.space_group_name_H-M   'P 1'
#
loop_
_entity.id
_entity.type
_entity.pdbx_description
1 polymer ?
#
loop_
_entity_poly.entity_id
_entity_poly.type
_entity_poly.pdbx_seq_one_letter_code
_entity_poly.pdbx_strand_id
1 'polypeptide(L)' 'MRNQLDIFDHDPARLAALSREAAQLALAAGDQGYFTARERYEFHTAEAERLERLAGMGMTA' A
#
# COMPACT_ATOMS: atom_id res chain seq x y z
N MET A 1 13.86 -17.68 12.35
CA MET A 1 14.45 -17.94 11.01
C MET A 1 13.62 -17.17 10.00
N ARG A 2 14.15 -16.06 9.45
CA ARG A 2 13.49 -15.32 8.35
C ARG A 2 13.69 -16.13 7.08
N ASN A 3 12.62 -16.48 6.37
CA ASN A 3 12.68 -17.39 5.24
C ASN A 3 13.06 -16.58 3.98
N GLN A 4 13.88 -17.11 3.07
CA GLN A 4 14.22 -16.43 1.80
C GLN A 4 12.99 -16.14 0.93
N LEU A 5 11.85 -16.79 1.21
CA LEU A 5 10.56 -16.53 0.57
C LEU A 5 9.90 -15.22 1.05
N ASP A 6 10.25 -14.71 2.25
CA ASP A 6 9.70 -13.46 2.79
C ASP A 6 10.17 -12.22 1.99
N ILE A 7 11.18 -12.37 1.13
CA ILE A 7 11.67 -11.28 0.26
C ILE A 7 10.68 -10.97 -0.87
N PHE A 8 9.86 -11.95 -1.28
CA PHE A 8 8.82 -11.79 -2.30
C PHE A 8 7.46 -11.37 -1.71
N ASP A 9 7.25 -11.55 -0.40
CA ASP A 9 6.12 -10.96 0.32
C ASP A 9 6.22 -9.42 0.39
N HIS A 10 7.38 -8.88 0.07
CA HIS A 10 7.65 -7.45 -0.03
C HIS A 10 7.70 -6.94 -1.48
N ASP A 11 7.09 -7.64 -2.45
CA ASP A 11 6.95 -7.12 -3.81
C ASP A 11 6.25 -5.75 -3.78
N PRO A 12 6.96 -4.65 -4.08
CA PRO A 12 6.39 -3.31 -3.99
C PRO A 12 5.21 -3.12 -4.94
N ALA A 13 5.16 -3.82 -6.07
CA ALA A 13 4.03 -3.74 -7.00
C ALA A 13 2.77 -4.37 -6.39
N ARG A 14 2.91 -5.54 -5.74
CA ARG A 14 1.81 -6.20 -5.05
C ARG A 14 1.32 -5.38 -3.85
N LEU A 15 2.24 -4.82 -3.06
CA LEU A 15 1.89 -3.97 -1.92
C LEU A 15 1.22 -2.65 -2.35
N ALA A 16 1.63 -2.09 -3.50
CA ALA A 16 0.96 -0.93 -4.07
C ALA A 16 -0.51 -1.24 -4.41
N ALA A 17 -0.78 -2.37 -5.07
CA ALA A 17 -2.14 -2.79 -5.41
C ALA A 17 -3.00 -2.99 -4.16
N LEU A 18 -2.49 -3.66 -3.12
CA LEU A 18 -3.18 -3.81 -1.84
C LEU A 18 -3.45 -2.47 -1.16
N SER A 19 -2.53 -1.51 -1.27
CA SER A 19 -2.72 -0.16 -0.73
C SER A 19 -3.81 0.61 -1.49
N ARG A 20 -3.90 0.44 -2.83
CA ARG A 20 -5.01 1.01 -3.63
C ARG A 20 -6.36 0.43 -3.21
N GLU A 21 -6.44 -0.88 -3.00
CA GLU A 21 -7.66 -1.54 -2.51
C GLU A 21 -8.03 -1.04 -1.11
N ALA A 22 -7.07 -0.95 -0.20
CA ALA A 22 -7.28 -0.42 1.14
C ALA A 22 -7.77 1.04 1.14
N ALA A 23 -7.28 1.88 0.21
CA ALA A 23 -7.79 3.24 0.03
C ALA A 23 -9.28 3.22 -0.33
N GLN A 24 -9.69 2.43 -1.31
CA GLN A 24 -11.10 2.32 -1.70
C GLN A 24 -11.98 1.79 -0.56
N LEU A 25 -11.50 0.78 0.16
CA LEU A 25 -12.18 0.23 1.33
C LEU A 25 -12.31 1.26 2.46
N ALA A 26 -11.35 2.17 2.61
CA ALA A 26 -11.41 3.22 3.63
C ALA A 26 -12.64 4.13 3.43
N LEU A 27 -12.93 4.51 2.18
CA LEU A 27 -14.12 5.31 1.85
C LEU A 27 -15.41 4.53 2.09
N ALA A 28 -15.44 3.23 1.74
CA ALA A 28 -16.61 2.39 1.93
C ALA A 28 -16.90 2.06 3.40
N ALA A 29 -15.85 1.94 4.23
CA ALA A 29 -15.95 1.58 5.63
C ALA A 29 -16.26 2.77 6.56
N GLY A 30 -16.20 4.01 6.05
CA GLY A 30 -16.43 5.21 6.84
C GLY A 30 -15.30 5.52 7.84
N ASP A 31 -15.60 6.45 8.75
CA ASP A 31 -14.66 6.89 9.78
C ASP A 31 -14.36 5.75 10.76
N GLN A 32 -13.10 5.61 11.17
CA GLN A 32 -12.65 4.55 12.06
C GLN A 32 -11.75 5.11 13.17
N GLY A 33 -12.28 5.07 14.40
CA GLY A 33 -11.57 5.53 15.60
C GLY A 33 -11.24 7.01 15.50
N TYR A 34 -9.94 7.31 15.40
CA TYR A 34 -9.41 8.68 15.37
C TYR A 34 -9.19 9.23 13.96
N PHE A 35 -9.40 8.42 12.92
CA PHE A 35 -9.14 8.81 11.54
C PHE A 35 -10.43 8.79 10.74
N THR A 36 -10.65 9.87 9.99
CA THR A 36 -11.71 9.95 9.01
C THR A 36 -11.46 8.98 7.85
N ALA A 37 -12.53 8.58 7.16
CA ALA A 37 -12.46 7.79 5.93
C ALA A 37 -11.52 8.44 4.90
N ARG A 38 -11.56 9.78 4.83
CA ARG A 38 -10.75 10.59 3.93
C ARG A 38 -9.27 10.55 4.29
N GLU A 39 -8.91 10.76 5.56
CA GLU A 39 -7.49 10.69 5.99
C GLU A 39 -6.90 9.30 5.72
N ARG A 40 -7.68 8.25 5.97
CA ARG A 40 -7.27 6.87 5.67
C ARG A 40 -7.12 6.63 4.17
N TYR A 41 -8.04 7.15 3.35
CA TYR A 41 -7.93 7.10 1.89
C TYR A 41 -6.66 7.80 1.39
N GLU A 42 -6.40 9.01 1.88
CA GLU A 42 -5.22 9.81 1.51
C GLU A 42 -3.93 9.10 1.92
N PHE A 43 -3.88 8.53 3.13
CA PHE A 43 -2.74 7.74 3.61
C PHE A 43 -2.45 6.53 2.71
N HIS A 44 -3.45 5.68 2.45
CA HIS A 44 -3.26 4.48 1.63
C HIS A 44 -2.93 4.82 0.17
N THR A 45 -3.46 5.94 -0.36
CA THR A 45 -3.11 6.44 -1.69
C THR A 45 -1.65 6.85 -1.75
N ALA A 46 -1.17 7.64 -0.78
CA ALA A 46 0.23 8.07 -0.74
C ALA A 46 1.19 6.89 -0.60
N GLU A 47 0.82 5.87 0.17
CA GLU A 47 1.62 4.66 0.31
C GLU A 47 1.66 3.83 -0.98
N ALA A 48 0.53 3.70 -1.68
CA ALA A 48 0.50 3.06 -2.99
C ALA A 48 1.44 3.74 -3.99
N GLU A 49 1.41 5.08 -4.07
CA GLU A 49 2.30 5.84 -4.95
C GLU A 49 3.78 5.68 -4.59
N ARG A 50 4.11 5.62 -3.29
CA ARG A 50 5.48 5.36 -2.83
C ARG A 50 5.97 3.99 -3.28
N LEU A 51 5.12 2.98 -3.16
CA LEU A 51 5.40 1.60 -3.55
C LEU A 51 5.48 1.42 -5.07
N GLU A 52 4.63 2.11 -5.83
CA GLU A 52 4.70 2.17 -7.31
C GLU A 52 6.05 2.74 -7.78
N ARG A 53 6.53 3.82 -7.14
CA ARG A 53 7.86 4.36 -7.43
C ARG A 53 8.98 3.38 -7.09
N LEU A 54 8.87 2.68 -5.96
CA LEU A 54 9.86 1.68 -5.55
C LEU A 54 9.90 0.48 -6.51
N ALA A 55 8.73 0.00 -6.96
CA ALA A 55 8.63 -1.04 -7.98
C ALA A 55 9.27 -0.62 -9.31
N GLY A 56 9.05 0.64 -9.73
CA GLY A 56 9.68 1.20 -10.92
C GLY A 56 11.19 1.30 -10.83
N MET A 57 11.74 1.66 -9.66
CA MET A 57 13.19 1.71 -9.43
C MET A 57 13.84 0.33 -9.45
N GLY A 58 13.14 -0.71 -8.96
CA GLY A 58 13.62 -2.10 -8.97
C GLY A 58 13.76 -2.71 -10.37
N MET A 59 13.12 -2.15 -11.40
CA MET A 59 13.27 -2.57 -12.81
C MET A 59 14.46 -1.89 -13.53
N THR A 60 15.08 -0.87 -12.93
CA THR A 60 16.13 -0.05 -13.58
C THR A 60 17.56 -0.31 -13.10
N ALA A 61 17.80 -1.40 -12.35
CA ALA A 61 19.12 -1.82 -11.86
C ALA A 61 19.48 -3.22 -12.39
#